data_AF-A0A7C4HTQ2-F1
#
_entry.id   AF-A0A7C4HTQ2-F1
#
_cell.length_a   1.000
_cell.length_b   1.000
_cell.length_c   1.000
_cell.angle_alpha   90.00
_cell.angle_beta   90.00
_cell.angle_gamma   90.00
#
_symmetry.space_group_name_H-M   'P 1'
#
loop_
_entity.id
_entity.type
_entity.pdbx_description
1 polymer ?
#
loop_
_entity_poly.entity_id
_entity_poly.type
_entity_poly.pdbx_seq_one_letter_code
_entity_poly.pdbx_strand_id
1 'polypeptide(L)' 'MVKVLVVGEASREHAIADAFARSVSEPRVYAAMKNRNPGIT' A
#
# COMPACT_ATOMS: atom_id res chain seq x y z
N MET A 1 1.47 2.38 16.67
CA MET A 1 1.55 1.48 15.49
C MET A 1 0.37 1.77 14.58
N VAL A 2 0.62 2.34 13.41
CA VAL A 2 -0.41 2.70 12.43
C VAL A 2 -0.64 1.52 11.48
N LYS A 3 -1.91 1.22 11.19
CA LYS A 3 -2.31 0.18 10.23
C LYS A 3 -3.09 0.84 9.10
N VAL A 4 -2.74 0.50 7.86
CA VAL A 4 -3.34 1.11 6.67
C VAL A 4 -3.87 0.00 5.77
N LEU A 5 -5.12 0.13 5.32
CA LEU A 5 -5.71 -0.70 4.27
C LEU A 5 -5.86 0.15 3.00
N VAL A 6 -5.20 -0.28 1.92
CA VAL A 6 -5.36 0.33 0.60
C VAL A 6 -6.36 -0.50 -0.20
N VAL A 7 -7.41 0.14 -0.71
CA VAL A 7 -8.48 -0.49 -1.50
C VAL A 7 -8.53 0.16 -2.88
N GLY A 8 -8.47 -0.65 -3.94
CA GLY A 8 -8.52 -0.19 -5.33
C GLY A 8 -7.93 -1.24 -6.28
N GLU A 9 -7.55 -0.85 -7.49
CA GLU A 9 -7.16 -1.84 -8.52
C GLU A 9 -5.96 -1.49 -9.41
N ALA A 10 -5.36 -0.29 -9.29
CA ALA A 10 -4.42 0.19 -10.31
C ALA A 10 -3.32 1.13 -9.78
N SER A 11 -2.78 1.97 -10.68
CA SER A 11 -1.55 2.73 -10.51
C SER A 11 -1.56 3.70 -9.33
N ARG A 12 -2.73 4.24 -8.96
CA ARG A 12 -2.83 5.18 -7.83
C ARG A 12 -2.53 4.47 -6.52
N GLU A 13 -3.12 3.30 -6.32
CA GLU A 13 -2.92 2.52 -5.11
C GLU A 13 -1.49 1.97 -5.02
N HIS A 14 -0.87 1.70 -6.16
CA HIS A 14 0.56 1.38 -6.22
C HIS A 14 1.42 2.54 -5.72
N ALA A 15 1.20 3.77 -6.20
CA ALA A 15 1.95 4.95 -5.75
C ALA A 15 1.75 5.23 -4.25
N ILE A 16 0.54 4.99 -3.73
CA ILE A 16 0.23 5.12 -2.29
C ILE A 16 1.01 4.08 -1.48
N ALA A 17 1.00 2.80 -1.90
CA ALA A 17 1.75 1.74 -1.24
C ALA A 17 3.26 2.01 -1.20
N ASP A 18 3.81 2.44 -2.33
CA ASP A 18 5.23 2.78 -2.48
C ASP A 18 5.63 4.00 -1.62
N ALA A 19 4.75 5.00 -1.48
CA ALA A 19 4.97 6.10 -0.54
C ALA A 19 4.99 5.64 0.92
N PHE A 20 4.12 4.69 1.30
CA PHE A 20 4.13 4.12 2.64
C PHE A 20 5.36 3.26 2.92
N ALA A 21 5.85 2.51 1.92
CA ALA A 21 7.07 1.72 2.05
C ALA A 21 8.32 2.57 2.35
N ARG A 22 8.34 3.83 1.90
CA ARG A 22 9.41 4.81 2.21
C ARG A 22 9.20 5.60 3.50
N SER A 23 8.11 5.38 4.23
CA SER A 23 7.78 6.18 5.40
C SER A 23 8.65 5.79 6.60
N VAL A 24 9.26 6.79 7.25
CA VAL A 24 9.96 6.64 8.54
C VAL A 24 9.06 6.14 9.68
N SER A 25 7.73 6.20 9.49
CA SER A 25 6.75 5.74 10.48
C SER A 25 6.48 4.22 10.41
N GLU A 26 7.04 3.54 9.41
CA GLU A 26 6.93 2.08 9.19
C GLU A 26 5.50 1.55 9.40
N PRO A 27 4.49 2.12 8.70
CA PRO A 27 3.11 1.69 8.88
C PRO A 27 2.94 0.26 8.35
N ARG A 28 2.11 -0.53 9.04
CA ARG A 28 1.76 -1.86 8.53
C ARG A 28 0.68 -1.71 7.47
N VAL A 29 1.04 -2.01 6.22
CA VAL A 29 0.16 -1.85 5.05
C VAL A 29 -0.49 -3.18 4.67
N TYR A 30 -1.77 -3.12 4.34
CA TYR A 30 -2.58 -4.21 3.81
C TYR A 30 -3.23 -3.78 2.49
N ALA A 31 -3.57 -4.74 1.64
CA ALA A 31 -4.20 -4.49 0.35
C ALA A 31 -5.49 -5.30 0.20
N ALA A 32 -6.56 -4.65 -0.27
CA ALA A 32 -7.74 -5.34 -0.79
C ALA A 32 -7.94 -4.90 -2.24
N MET A 33 -7.45 -5.71 -3.17
CA MET A 33 -7.33 -5.35 -4.58
C MET A 33 -7.63 -6.54 -5.47
N LYS A 34 -8.24 -6.29 -6.64
CA LYS A 34 -8.47 -7.32 -7.66
C LYS A 34 -7.17 -7.76 -8.32
N ASN A 35 -6.29 -6.79 -8.62
CA ASN A 35 -4.99 -7.02 -9.22
C ASN A 35 -3.91 -7.04 -8.13
N ARG A 36 -2.86 -7.86 -8.32
CA ARG A 36 -1.68 -7.80 -7.46
C ARG A 36 -1.03 -6.43 -7.57
N ASN A 37 -0.70 -5.83 -6.43
CA ASN A 37 0.06 -4.59 -6.35
C ASN A 37 1.52 -4.92 -6.03
N PRO A 38 2.46 -4.73 -6.97
CA PRO A 38 3.88 -5.03 -6.75
C PRO A 38 4.53 -4.18 -5.65
N GLY A 39 3.92 -3.06 -5.26
CA GLY A 39 4.41 -2.15 -4.24
C GLY A 39 4.02 -2.56 -2.82
N ILE A 40 3.25 -3.64 -2.65
CA ILE A 40 2.88 -4.23 -1.36
C ILE A 40 3.48 -5.64 -1.35
N THR A 41 4.76 -5.75 -0.97
CA THR A 41 5.48 -7.01 -0.78
C THR A 41 5.49 -7.44 0.68
#